data_AF-A0A0D3KL47-F1
#
_entry.id   AF-A0A0D3KL47-F1
#
_cell.length_a   1.000
_cell.length_b   1.000
_cell.length_c   1.000
_cell.angle_alpha   90.00
_cell.angle_beta   90.00
_cell.angle_gamma   90.00
#
_symmetry.space_group_name_H-M   'P 1'
#
loop_
_entity.id
_entity.type
_entity.pdbx_description
1 polymer ?
#
loop_
_entity_poly.entity_id
_entity_poly.type
_entity_poly.pdbx_seq_one_letter_code
_entity_poly.pdbx_strand_id
1 'polypeptide(L)'
;MTETTYVSPDDLSSGVIAAMCGGMACVAVKSDGSVHAWGAPVPVADGFEAPIFGARVVGQVSTLPLEGEDGLVGVASEHAGAWYVATMDSLLHVSAAGRVRRVAALPASEVFYTVAASPDGSAVFVADDTNEIRRVEVATGAVTTLAGSGNMGDADGVGDAAQFDGPAGIAISPDGSAAFVADCSNHKIRRLEVATGAVTTLAGGGDVGDADGVGDAAEFDGPSGVALSSDGSALFVADSCGNKIRRVEVATRAVTTLAGGGEDGGADGVADAAQFRYPAGIAISPDGGALYVADYENHKIRRVEVATGEVTTVAGSGTRGREDGVGDAAQLDGPDEVAISSDGSTLLVSSSGGLREVCVAAPPPPPSFAPIVVPPSTLGADLATTRGDASLPEGKVTFLVGDDLERIEYVTKAVLCARSPVFRTMFGIGMKERDAAEVTVRNTDLASFTALIDYLLSDKFDLGEAEGGRAQRALDLRELAQMYQVPRLELLCAQALQESVAPASAVPLLEAAHTTGDGRLLAQCRRYVADHAAEVRASGGVEQLRDFGVAKGLLGDALDQVAELKGAVAARDAELGKVRAEVAERA
;
A
#
# COMPACT_ATOMS: atom_id res chain seq x y z
N MET A 1 30.87 -24.41 62.51
CA MET A 1 29.67 -25.02 63.12
C MET A 1 28.49 -24.53 62.32
N THR A 2 28.09 -25.37 61.39
CA THR A 2 26.88 -25.30 60.57
C THR A 2 25.67 -25.52 61.46
N GLU A 3 24.69 -24.63 61.40
CA GLU A 3 23.31 -25.01 61.73
C GLU A 3 22.42 -24.68 60.55
N THR A 4 21.96 -25.77 59.97
CA THR A 4 21.02 -25.89 58.88
C THR A 4 19.62 -25.57 59.41
N THR A 5 18.84 -24.79 58.67
CA THR A 5 17.38 -24.90 58.74
C THR A 5 16.88 -25.06 57.32
N TYR A 6 16.49 -26.30 57.00
CA TYR A 6 15.72 -26.66 55.82
C TYR A 6 14.30 -26.13 56.00
N VAL A 7 13.78 -25.43 54.98
CA VAL A 7 12.33 -25.28 54.73
C VAL A 7 12.07 -25.72 53.28
N SER A 8 10.97 -26.46 53.12
CA SER A 8 10.54 -27.29 51.99
C SER A 8 10.49 -26.61 50.60
N PRO A 9 10.68 -27.35 49.49
CA PRO A 9 10.39 -26.87 48.14
C PRO A 9 8.90 -27.05 47.82
N ASP A 10 8.06 -26.17 48.35
CA ASP A 10 6.64 -26.06 47.98
C ASP A 10 6.23 -24.58 48.08
N ASP A 11 6.58 -23.80 47.05
CA ASP A 11 5.89 -22.57 46.62
C ASP A 11 6.63 -22.02 45.37
N LEU A 12 6.54 -22.77 44.27
CA LEU A 12 6.82 -22.28 42.92
C LEU A 12 5.48 -22.08 42.21
N SER A 13 4.68 -21.15 42.73
CA SER A 13 3.48 -20.64 42.07
C SER A 13 3.29 -19.17 42.43
N SER A 14 4.09 -18.33 41.78
CA SER A 14 3.78 -16.91 41.55
C SER A 14 4.81 -16.37 40.57
N GLY A 15 4.70 -16.81 39.31
CA GLY A 15 5.28 -16.11 38.17
C GLY A 15 4.52 -14.81 37.95
N VAL A 16 4.75 -13.84 38.84
CA VAL A 16 4.38 -12.44 38.62
C VAL A 16 5.53 -11.84 37.83
N ILE A 17 5.42 -11.87 36.51
CA ILE A 17 6.21 -11.01 35.64
C ILE A 17 5.32 -9.81 35.38
N ALA A 18 5.64 -8.70 36.04
CA ALA A 18 4.97 -7.42 35.81
C ALA A 18 5.18 -7.01 34.35
N ALA A 19 4.08 -6.89 33.60
CA ALA A 19 4.03 -6.04 32.42
C ALA A 19 4.45 -4.63 32.87
N MET A 20 5.38 -4.00 32.14
CA MET A 20 5.93 -2.70 32.53
C MET A 20 4.86 -1.60 32.45
N CYS A 21 4.17 -1.39 33.57
CA CYS A 21 3.71 -0.10 34.07
C CYS A 21 4.56 0.19 35.33
N GLY A 22 5.46 1.18 35.25
CA GLY A 22 6.32 1.60 36.35
C GLY A 22 7.82 1.54 36.00
N GLY A 23 8.40 2.71 35.74
CA GLY A 23 9.76 2.87 35.20
C GLY A 23 10.92 2.31 36.04
N MET A 24 11.86 1.70 35.32
CA MET A 24 13.31 1.65 35.56
C MET A 24 13.95 0.80 34.45
N ALA A 25 14.78 1.38 33.59
CA ALA A 25 15.65 0.57 32.76
C ALA A 25 16.68 -0.17 33.60
N CYS A 26 17.12 -1.33 33.09
CA CYS A 26 18.55 -1.63 32.92
C CYS A 26 18.74 -2.98 32.22
N VAL A 27 19.44 -2.94 31.08
CA VAL A 27 20.57 -3.78 30.65
C VAL A 27 20.69 -5.20 31.25
N ALA A 28 20.66 -6.22 30.39
CA ALA A 28 21.07 -7.58 30.75
C ALA A 28 22.44 -7.95 30.15
N VAL A 29 23.42 -8.14 31.04
CA VAL A 29 24.70 -8.81 30.78
C VAL A 29 24.48 -10.33 30.77
N LYS A 30 25.01 -11.04 29.76
CA LYS A 30 24.93 -12.51 29.62
C LYS A 30 25.76 -13.24 30.67
N SER A 31 25.20 -14.34 31.20
CA SER A 31 25.92 -15.30 32.05
C SER A 31 25.74 -16.74 31.60
N ASP A 32 26.25 -17.10 30.42
CA ASP A 32 26.68 -18.47 30.12
C ASP A 32 27.67 -18.51 28.94
N GLY A 33 28.93 -18.82 29.25
CA GLY A 33 30.00 -18.92 28.26
C GLY A 33 29.94 -20.19 27.43
N SER A 34 28.92 -20.37 26.58
CA SER A 34 28.90 -21.46 25.59
C SER A 34 28.80 -20.93 24.16
N VAL A 35 29.85 -21.21 23.39
CA VAL A 35 29.97 -20.94 21.95
C VAL A 35 29.48 -22.19 21.21
N HIS A 36 28.38 -22.09 20.45
CA HIS A 36 28.02 -23.13 19.48
C HIS A 36 28.36 -22.65 18.06
N ALA A 37 29.22 -23.44 17.42
CA ALA A 37 29.79 -23.23 16.10
C ALA A 37 28.71 -23.27 14.99
N TRP A 38 28.97 -22.49 13.95
CA TRP A 38 28.14 -22.30 12.78
C TRP A 38 27.91 -23.64 12.04
N GLY A 39 26.66 -24.09 11.98
CA GLY A 39 26.23 -25.19 11.13
C GLY A 39 25.96 -24.69 9.71
N ALA A 40 26.53 -25.37 8.73
CA ALA A 40 26.42 -25.10 7.29
C ALA A 40 24.96 -25.07 6.79
N PRO A 41 24.65 -24.35 5.68
CA PRO A 41 23.30 -24.25 5.14
C PRO A 41 22.74 -25.63 4.78
N VAL A 42 21.57 -25.93 5.34
CA VAL A 42 20.76 -27.08 4.96
C VAL A 42 20.07 -26.74 3.63
N PRO A 43 20.12 -27.60 2.60
CA PRO A 43 19.50 -27.32 1.32
C PRO A 43 17.97 -27.24 1.47
N VAL A 44 17.42 -26.21 0.85
CA VAL A 44 15.99 -25.94 0.68
C VAL A 44 15.32 -27.20 0.12
N ALA A 45 14.28 -27.68 0.81
CA ALA A 45 13.45 -28.75 0.28
C ALA A 45 12.72 -28.25 -0.97
N ASP A 46 12.87 -29.00 -2.06
CA ASP A 46 12.29 -28.74 -3.37
C ASP A 46 10.78 -28.48 -3.30
N GLY A 47 10.32 -27.39 -3.93
CA GLY A 47 8.92 -27.25 -4.33
C GLY A 47 8.15 -26.00 -3.90
N PHE A 48 8.77 -24.82 -3.91
CA PHE A 48 8.05 -23.55 -4.14
C PHE A 48 8.92 -22.67 -5.04
N GLU A 49 8.64 -22.68 -6.34
CA GLU A 49 9.16 -21.63 -7.22
C GLU A 49 8.58 -20.30 -6.73
N ALA A 50 9.45 -19.37 -6.39
CA ALA A 50 9.07 -17.98 -6.16
C ALA A 50 8.24 -17.48 -7.35
N PRO A 51 7.15 -16.72 -7.13
CA PRO A 51 6.39 -16.15 -8.24
C PRO A 51 7.36 -15.38 -9.14
N ILE A 52 7.36 -15.75 -10.42
CA ILE A 52 8.36 -15.36 -11.43
C ILE A 52 8.46 -13.81 -11.60
N PHE A 53 7.54 -13.04 -10.99
CA PHE A 53 7.66 -11.60 -10.85
C PHE A 53 7.10 -11.07 -9.50
N GLY A 54 7.81 -11.26 -8.39
CA GLY A 54 7.87 -10.34 -7.24
C GLY A 54 6.58 -9.74 -6.63
N ALA A 55 5.39 -10.30 -6.90
CA ALA A 55 4.12 -9.80 -6.37
C ALA A 55 3.99 -10.22 -4.91
N ARG A 56 3.72 -9.24 -4.02
CA ARG A 56 3.52 -9.51 -2.60
C ARG A 56 2.21 -10.26 -2.38
N VAL A 57 2.24 -11.31 -1.56
CA VAL A 57 1.05 -12.14 -1.23
C VAL A 57 0.49 -11.67 0.12
N VAL A 58 -0.84 -11.64 0.29
CA VAL A 58 -1.45 -11.31 1.59
C VAL A 58 -0.94 -12.29 2.66
N GLY A 59 -0.56 -11.75 3.82
CA GLY A 59 0.10 -12.48 4.90
C GLY A 59 1.62 -12.64 4.73
N GLN A 60 2.21 -12.16 3.63
CA GLN A 60 3.66 -12.15 3.47
C GLN A 60 4.31 -11.19 4.45
N VAL A 61 5.23 -11.72 5.24
CA VAL A 61 6.06 -10.99 6.21
C VAL A 61 7.49 -10.94 5.69
N SER A 62 8.07 -9.74 5.68
CA SER A 62 9.48 -9.52 5.35
C SER A 62 10.16 -8.61 6.36
N THR A 63 11.42 -8.87 6.65
CA THR A 63 12.23 -8.03 7.54
C THR A 63 12.69 -6.76 6.82
N LEU A 64 12.49 -5.60 7.44
CA LEU A 64 13.01 -4.32 6.95
C LEU A 64 14.30 -3.98 7.73
N PRO A 65 15.49 -4.08 7.10
CA PRO A 65 16.73 -3.79 7.79
C PRO A 65 16.88 -2.28 8.01
N LEU A 66 16.98 -1.87 9.28
CA LEU A 66 17.48 -0.55 9.68
C LEU A 66 18.90 -0.73 10.21
N GLU A 67 19.90 -0.18 9.53
CA GLU A 67 21.30 -0.26 9.97
C GLU A 67 21.55 0.71 11.14
N GLY A 68 22.03 0.20 12.27
CA GLY A 68 22.73 0.99 13.29
C GLY A 68 21.87 1.67 14.38
N GLU A 69 20.59 1.33 14.50
CA GLU A 69 19.70 1.94 15.50
C GLU A 69 19.01 0.82 16.31
N ASP A 70 19.37 0.71 17.60
CA ASP A 70 18.75 -0.22 18.57
C ASP A 70 17.56 0.46 19.26
N GLY A 71 16.56 -0.33 19.66
CA GLY A 71 15.40 0.17 20.41
C GLY A 71 14.38 0.89 19.52
N LEU A 72 13.73 0.13 18.64
CA LEU A 72 12.58 0.57 17.87
C LEU A 72 11.35 0.61 18.77
N VAL A 73 10.58 1.69 18.65
CA VAL A 73 9.58 1.99 19.66
C VAL A 73 8.25 2.41 19.07
N GLY A 74 8.26 3.07 17.92
CA GLY A 74 7.00 3.30 17.24
C GLY A 74 7.04 3.54 15.76
N VAL A 75 5.89 3.37 15.11
CA VAL A 75 5.71 3.48 13.67
C VAL A 75 4.44 4.27 13.32
N ALA A 76 4.56 5.19 12.36
CA ALA A 76 3.43 5.91 11.77
C ALA A 76 3.55 5.97 10.26
N SER A 77 2.42 5.95 9.59
CA SER A 77 2.34 6.11 8.13
C SER A 77 2.33 7.58 7.76
N GLU A 78 3.12 7.95 6.75
CA GLU A 78 2.95 9.20 6.03
C GLU A 78 1.98 8.97 4.86
N HIS A 79 1.11 9.94 4.61
CA HIS A 79 0.15 9.91 3.49
C HIS A 79 0.77 9.70 2.08
N ALA A 80 2.09 9.79 1.94
CA ALA A 80 2.84 9.59 0.69
C ALA A 80 3.50 8.19 0.56
N GLY A 81 3.16 7.22 1.41
CA GLY A 81 3.71 5.86 1.38
C GLY A 81 5.11 5.72 1.98
N ALA A 82 5.53 6.72 2.75
CA ALA A 82 6.70 6.68 3.61
C ALA A 82 6.28 6.50 5.07
N TRP A 83 7.24 6.32 5.96
CA TRP A 83 6.99 5.98 7.36
C TRP A 83 7.78 6.88 8.29
N TYR A 84 7.19 7.23 9.42
CA TYR A 84 7.93 7.70 10.58
C TYR A 84 8.20 6.54 11.51
N VAL A 85 9.44 6.47 12.02
CA VAL A 85 9.87 5.44 12.94
C VAL A 85 10.53 6.12 14.13
N ALA A 86 9.97 5.95 15.32
CA ALA A 86 10.61 6.38 16.56
C ALA A 86 11.54 5.30 17.09
N THR A 87 12.75 5.73 17.46
CA THR A 87 13.72 4.96 18.23
C THR A 87 13.83 5.58 19.64
N MET A 88 14.62 4.97 20.52
CA MET A 88 14.85 5.45 21.90
C MET A 88 15.42 6.87 22.02
N ASP A 89 15.91 7.48 20.95
CA ASP A 89 16.47 8.84 20.99
C ASP A 89 16.21 9.67 19.74
N SER A 90 15.49 9.12 18.75
CA SER A 90 15.40 9.72 17.44
C SER A 90 14.05 9.47 16.78
N LEU A 91 13.59 10.47 16.03
CA LEU A 91 12.54 10.29 15.06
C LEU A 91 13.16 10.16 13.67
N LEU A 92 12.91 9.03 13.02
CA LEU A 92 13.38 8.72 11.68
C LEU A 92 12.25 8.84 10.67
N HIS A 93 12.60 9.19 9.44
CA HIS A 93 11.72 9.13 8.29
C HIS A 93 12.30 8.13 7.29
N VAL A 94 11.50 7.12 6.95
CA VAL A 94 11.83 6.03 6.05
C VAL A 94 10.98 6.18 4.80
N SER A 95 11.60 6.62 3.71
CA SER A 95 10.91 6.75 2.42
C SER A 95 10.42 5.39 1.89
N ALA A 96 9.45 5.41 0.97
CA ALA A 96 9.01 4.22 0.22
C ALA A 96 10.16 3.47 -0.49
N ALA A 97 11.29 4.14 -0.77
CA ALA A 97 12.48 3.54 -1.36
C ALA A 97 13.47 2.98 -0.31
N GLY A 98 13.08 2.90 0.96
CA GLY A 98 13.92 2.43 2.07
C GLY A 98 15.01 3.41 2.52
N ARG A 99 15.04 4.64 2.00
CA ARG A 99 15.99 5.65 2.47
C ARG A 99 15.57 6.19 3.83
N VAL A 100 16.50 6.17 4.77
CA VAL A 100 16.32 6.66 6.14
C VAL A 100 16.95 8.04 6.28
N ARG A 101 16.23 8.97 6.92
CA ARG A 101 16.79 10.24 7.41
C ARG A 101 16.34 10.48 8.85
N ARG A 102 17.21 11.06 9.68
CA ARG A 102 16.82 11.55 11.00
C ARG A 102 16.03 12.86 10.84
N VAL A 103 14.84 12.93 11.42
CA VAL A 103 13.95 14.10 11.44
C VAL A 103 14.28 14.98 12.64
N ALA A 104 14.35 14.36 13.81
CA ALA A 104 14.65 15.04 15.07
C ALA A 104 15.43 14.10 16.00
N ALA A 105 16.24 14.69 16.87
CA ALA A 105 16.67 14.02 18.09
C ALA A 105 15.56 14.22 19.13
N LEU A 106 15.12 13.12 19.73
CA LEU A 106 14.21 13.16 20.85
C LEU A 106 15.02 13.23 22.15
N PRO A 107 14.46 13.77 23.25
CA PRO A 107 15.12 13.70 24.54
C PRO A 107 15.49 12.24 24.84
N ALA A 108 16.71 11.97 25.31
CA ALA A 108 17.10 10.62 25.68
C ALA A 108 16.14 10.12 26.78
N SER A 109 15.30 9.18 26.40
CA SER A 109 14.19 8.60 27.15
C SER A 109 14.43 7.10 27.14
N GLU A 110 14.09 6.41 28.23
CA GLU A 110 14.35 4.98 28.32
C GLU A 110 13.32 4.17 27.52
N VAL A 111 12.14 4.76 27.21
CA VAL A 111 11.05 4.16 26.44
C VAL A 111 10.19 5.27 25.77
N PHE A 112 10.17 5.38 24.44
CA PHE A 112 9.02 6.00 23.74
C PHE A 112 7.87 4.99 23.69
N TYR A 113 6.63 5.35 23.34
CA TYR A 113 5.57 4.32 23.24
C TYR A 113 4.89 4.24 21.88
N THR A 114 4.88 5.34 21.12
CA THR A 114 4.12 5.46 19.87
C THR A 114 4.51 6.73 19.11
N VAL A 115 4.13 6.80 17.84
CA VAL A 115 4.09 8.06 17.08
C VAL A 115 2.79 8.19 16.28
N ALA A 116 2.32 9.42 16.10
CA ALA A 116 1.30 9.73 15.09
C ALA A 116 1.67 10.95 14.26
N ALA A 117 1.51 10.85 12.95
CA ALA A 117 1.74 11.97 12.04
C ALA A 117 0.48 12.84 11.93
N SER A 118 0.67 14.15 11.77
CA SER A 118 -0.42 15.04 11.37
C SER A 118 -0.87 14.72 9.93
N PRO A 119 -2.15 14.93 9.58
CA PRO A 119 -2.64 14.62 8.24
C PRO A 119 -1.94 15.37 7.10
N ASP A 120 -1.41 16.57 7.39
CA ASP A 120 -0.65 17.39 6.45
C ASP A 120 0.86 17.06 6.43
N GLY A 121 1.31 16.11 7.26
CA GLY A 121 2.72 15.73 7.40
C GLY A 121 3.63 16.80 8.00
N SER A 122 3.08 17.90 8.51
CA SER A 122 3.86 19.02 9.07
C SER A 122 4.42 18.74 10.46
N ALA A 123 3.77 17.84 11.22
CA ALA A 123 4.16 17.50 12.57
C ALA A 123 4.02 16.00 12.86
N VAL A 124 4.80 15.53 13.82
CA VAL A 124 4.65 14.20 14.44
C VAL A 124 4.45 14.38 15.93
N PHE A 125 3.50 13.67 16.50
CA PHE A 125 3.22 13.66 17.93
C PHE A 125 3.77 12.38 18.54
N VAL A 126 4.38 12.52 19.71
CA VAL A 126 5.06 11.44 20.43
C VAL A 126 4.53 11.45 21.86
N ALA A 127 4.12 10.29 22.36
CA ALA A 127 3.95 10.08 23.80
C ALA A 127 5.24 9.48 24.35
N ASP A 128 5.82 10.09 25.38
CA ASP A 128 7.08 9.67 25.99
C ASP A 128 6.90 9.14 27.42
N ASP A 129 7.91 8.43 27.93
CA ASP A 129 7.99 7.92 29.31
C ASP A 129 8.06 9.00 30.39
N THR A 130 8.17 10.27 30.01
CA THR A 130 8.12 11.38 30.94
C THR A 130 6.68 11.82 31.25
N ASN A 131 5.67 11.09 30.76
CA ASN A 131 4.25 11.46 30.88
C ASN A 131 3.91 12.78 30.17
N GLU A 132 4.61 13.04 29.07
CA GLU A 132 4.39 14.21 28.23
C GLU A 132 4.00 13.81 26.80
N ILE A 133 3.15 14.63 26.18
CA ILE A 133 2.86 14.57 24.75
C ILE A 133 3.71 15.64 24.07
N ARG A 134 4.64 15.19 23.22
CA ARG A 134 5.55 16.04 22.45
C ARG A 134 5.00 16.27 21.05
N ARG A 135 5.29 17.45 20.51
CA ARG A 135 5.12 17.79 19.10
C ARG A 135 6.49 17.99 18.46
N VAL A 136 6.73 17.30 17.37
CA VAL A 136 7.92 17.42 16.53
C VAL A 136 7.52 18.11 15.24
N GLU A 137 8.10 19.27 14.95
CA GLU A 137 7.93 19.94 13.66
C GLU A 137 8.83 19.29 12.60
N VAL A 138 8.26 18.67 11.57
CA VAL A 138 9.00 17.83 10.60
C VAL A 138 10.01 18.65 9.79
N ALA A 139 9.69 19.91 9.50
CA ALA A 139 10.51 20.79 8.67
C ALA A 139 11.80 21.25 9.39
N THR A 140 11.73 21.45 10.70
CA THR A 140 12.83 22.02 11.50
C THR A 140 13.48 21.00 12.42
N GLY A 141 12.80 19.89 12.70
CA GLY A 141 13.18 18.93 13.74
C GLY A 141 12.96 19.46 15.16
N ALA A 142 12.27 20.59 15.34
CA ALA A 142 12.04 21.17 16.66
C ALA A 142 11.07 20.32 17.47
N VAL A 143 11.43 20.01 18.71
CA VAL A 143 10.61 19.23 19.66
C VAL A 143 10.09 20.17 20.75
N THR A 144 8.78 20.18 20.98
CA THR A 144 8.12 20.99 22.02
C THR A 144 7.13 20.15 22.81
N THR A 145 7.01 20.38 24.12
CA THR A 145 5.92 19.79 24.93
C THR A 145 4.61 20.46 24.57
N LEU A 146 3.62 19.65 24.19
CA LEU A 146 2.26 20.10 23.87
C LEU A 146 1.34 20.02 25.10
N ALA A 147 1.45 18.93 25.87
CA ALA A 147 0.71 18.73 27.12
C ALA A 147 1.44 17.73 28.04
N GLY A 148 1.13 17.76 29.33
CA GLY A 148 1.72 16.90 30.34
C GLY A 148 2.66 17.65 31.28
N SER A 149 2.58 17.33 32.57
CA SER A 149 3.33 17.99 33.65
C SER A 149 4.70 17.37 33.95
N GLY A 150 5.01 16.22 33.37
CA GLY A 150 6.13 15.37 33.77
C GLY A 150 5.82 14.42 34.95
N ASN A 151 4.75 14.68 35.70
CA ASN A 151 4.35 13.87 36.86
C ASN A 151 3.18 12.93 36.52
N MET A 152 3.23 11.75 37.12
CA MET A 152 2.14 10.76 37.09
C MET A 152 0.87 11.35 37.74
N GLY A 153 -0.26 11.17 37.07
CA GLY A 153 -1.59 11.60 37.52
C GLY A 153 -2.59 11.66 36.37
N ASP A 154 -3.84 11.98 36.64
CA ASP A 154 -4.93 11.95 35.64
C ASP A 154 -5.64 13.31 35.46
N ALA A 155 -5.06 14.39 35.97
CA ALA A 155 -5.68 15.71 35.95
C ALA A 155 -5.89 16.22 34.51
N ASP A 156 -7.11 16.69 34.22
CA ASP A 156 -7.41 17.48 33.03
C ASP A 156 -6.86 18.90 33.17
N GLY A 157 -6.52 19.55 32.05
CA GLY A 157 -5.88 20.87 32.09
C GLY A 157 -5.37 21.33 30.74
N VAL A 158 -4.64 22.44 30.72
CA VAL A 158 -4.00 22.97 29.50
C VAL A 158 -2.50 22.93 29.68
N GLY A 159 -1.78 22.35 28.71
CA GLY A 159 -0.32 22.30 28.73
C GLY A 159 0.21 21.48 29.91
N ASP A 160 1.05 22.09 30.74
CA ASP A 160 1.69 21.49 31.91
C ASP A 160 0.76 21.28 33.11
N ALA A 161 -0.47 21.83 33.07
CA ALA A 161 -1.48 21.56 34.08
C ALA A 161 -2.15 20.19 33.90
N ALA A 162 -2.10 19.61 32.70
CA ALA A 162 -2.59 18.26 32.44
C ALA A 162 -1.59 17.21 32.94
N GLN A 163 -2.09 16.09 33.44
CA GLN A 163 -1.28 14.96 33.90
C GLN A 163 -1.70 13.67 33.19
N PHE A 164 -0.72 12.83 32.91
CA PHE A 164 -0.85 11.49 32.36
C PHE A 164 -0.09 10.49 33.25
N ASP A 165 -0.40 9.20 33.12
CA ASP A 165 0.35 8.11 33.73
C ASP A 165 0.50 6.98 32.71
N GLY A 166 1.69 6.89 32.11
CA GLY A 166 1.99 5.97 31.02
C GLY A 166 1.16 6.22 29.77
N PRO A 167 1.22 7.42 29.15
CA PRO A 167 0.57 7.65 27.87
C PRO A 167 1.22 6.73 26.82
N ALA A 168 0.42 5.79 26.29
CA ALA A 168 0.82 4.84 25.28
C ALA A 168 0.41 5.38 23.91
N GLY A 169 -0.53 4.72 23.21
CA GLY A 169 -0.96 5.04 21.84
C GLY A 169 -1.57 6.42 21.66
N ILE A 170 -1.35 6.99 20.48
CA ILE A 170 -1.86 8.29 20.07
C ILE A 170 -2.47 8.24 18.66
N ALA A 171 -3.64 8.85 18.47
CA ALA A 171 -4.28 9.00 17.17
C ALA A 171 -4.68 10.46 16.93
N ILE A 172 -4.43 10.99 15.72
CA ILE A 172 -4.76 12.37 15.35
C ILE A 172 -6.06 12.39 14.54
N SER A 173 -6.90 13.41 14.78
CA SER A 173 -8.13 13.61 14.02
C SER A 173 -7.83 13.91 12.54
N PRO A 174 -8.74 13.56 11.61
CA PRO A 174 -8.53 13.77 10.16
C PRO A 174 -8.31 15.25 9.78
N ASP A 175 -8.84 16.17 10.59
CA ASP A 175 -8.65 17.62 10.43
C ASP A 175 -7.41 18.17 11.16
N GLY A 176 -6.67 17.31 11.87
CA GLY A 176 -5.48 17.66 12.66
C GLY A 176 -5.76 18.49 13.92
N SER A 177 -7.03 18.70 14.29
CA SER A 177 -7.40 19.60 15.40
C SER A 177 -7.30 18.96 16.79
N ALA A 178 -7.39 17.63 16.88
CA ALA A 178 -7.37 16.90 18.14
C ALA A 178 -6.49 15.64 18.06
N ALA A 179 -5.94 15.25 19.20
CA ALA A 179 -5.30 13.97 19.44
C ALA A 179 -6.09 13.17 20.49
N PHE A 180 -6.08 11.86 20.34
CA PHE A 180 -6.66 10.91 21.29
C PHE A 180 -5.52 10.06 21.84
N VAL A 181 -5.44 9.95 23.16
CA VAL A 181 -4.31 9.32 23.85
C VAL A 181 -4.86 8.22 24.76
N ALA A 182 -4.28 7.02 24.65
CA ALA A 182 -4.46 5.98 25.64
C ALA A 182 -3.57 6.28 26.85
N ASP A 183 -4.17 6.59 27.98
CA ASP A 183 -3.50 6.90 29.24
C ASP A 183 -3.51 5.62 30.08
N CYS A 184 -2.54 4.75 29.80
CA CYS A 184 -2.59 3.32 30.06
C CYS A 184 -2.76 3.01 31.54
N SER A 185 -1.89 3.57 32.39
CA SER A 185 -1.91 3.31 33.83
C SER A 185 -3.04 4.04 34.56
N ASN A 186 -3.60 5.07 33.92
CA ASN A 186 -4.80 5.74 34.41
C ASN A 186 -6.10 5.08 33.94
N HIS A 187 -6.06 4.03 33.10
CA HIS A 187 -7.26 3.34 32.59
C HIS A 187 -8.22 4.28 31.84
N LYS A 188 -7.67 5.27 31.11
CA LYS A 188 -8.43 6.36 30.49
C LYS A 188 -8.09 6.55 29.02
N ILE A 189 -9.07 7.08 28.29
CA ILE A 189 -8.86 7.67 26.97
C ILE A 189 -8.98 9.18 27.11
N ARG A 190 -7.91 9.89 26.75
CA ARG A 190 -7.81 11.35 26.86
C ARG A 190 -7.94 11.96 25.48
N ARG A 191 -8.58 13.14 25.40
CA ARG A 191 -8.66 13.97 24.20
C ARG A 191 -7.86 15.25 24.43
N LEU A 192 -6.95 15.54 23.52
CA LEU A 192 -6.07 16.70 23.50
C LEU A 192 -6.41 17.60 22.31
N GLU A 193 -6.67 18.87 22.52
CA GLU A 193 -6.79 19.86 21.45
C GLU A 193 -5.39 20.34 21.03
N VAL A 194 -5.03 20.09 19.77
CA VAL A 194 -3.66 20.30 19.24
C VAL A 194 -3.27 21.79 19.23
N ALA A 195 -4.23 22.68 19.01
CA ALA A 195 -3.95 24.11 18.92
C ALA A 195 -3.71 24.78 20.28
N THR A 196 -4.37 24.29 21.34
CA THR A 196 -4.40 24.94 22.66
C THR A 196 -3.60 24.18 23.71
N GLY A 197 -3.36 22.87 23.51
CA GLY A 197 -2.81 21.99 24.53
C GLY A 197 -3.83 21.57 25.58
N ALA A 198 -5.13 21.81 25.36
CA ALA A 198 -6.19 21.45 26.32
C ALA A 198 -6.47 19.94 26.31
N VAL A 199 -6.35 19.30 27.46
CA VAL A 199 -6.60 17.88 27.70
C VAL A 199 -7.88 17.70 28.50
N THR A 200 -8.73 16.77 28.06
CA THR A 200 -9.95 16.35 28.73
C THR A 200 -10.08 14.82 28.70
N THR A 201 -10.67 14.20 29.72
CA THR A 201 -11.04 12.78 29.65
C THR A 201 -12.22 12.58 28.69
N LEU A 202 -12.03 11.67 27.71
CA LEU A 202 -13.07 11.26 26.77
C LEU A 202 -13.91 10.11 27.34
N ALA A 203 -13.25 9.09 27.88
CA ALA A 203 -13.87 7.91 28.47
C ALA A 203 -12.93 7.23 29.49
N GLY A 204 -13.49 6.46 30.41
CA GLY A 204 -12.76 5.80 31.49
C GLY A 204 -12.86 6.55 32.81
N GLY A 205 -13.43 5.93 33.84
CA GLY A 205 -13.49 6.51 35.19
C GLY A 205 -12.14 6.52 35.92
N GLY A 206 -11.23 5.63 35.52
CA GLY A 206 -9.94 5.37 36.17
C GLY A 206 -9.92 4.09 37.01
N ASP A 207 -11.09 3.46 37.19
CA ASP A 207 -11.19 2.13 37.78
C ASP A 207 -10.83 1.06 36.74
N VAL A 208 -10.12 0.04 37.20
CA VAL A 208 -9.74 -1.13 36.38
C VAL A 208 -10.96 -2.02 36.17
N GLY A 209 -11.29 -2.30 34.92
CA GLY A 209 -12.40 -3.19 34.56
C GLY A 209 -12.70 -3.20 33.07
N ASP A 210 -13.76 -3.88 32.66
CA ASP A 210 -14.15 -4.02 31.25
C ASP A 210 -15.60 -3.57 30.97
N ALA A 211 -16.21 -2.83 31.90
CA ALA A 211 -17.57 -2.37 31.76
C ALA A 211 -17.75 -1.46 30.53
N ASP A 212 -18.71 -1.81 29.67
CA ASP A 212 -19.22 -0.91 28.64
C ASP A 212 -20.08 0.19 29.27
N GLY A 213 -20.06 1.40 28.70
CA GLY A 213 -20.67 2.56 29.34
C GLY A 213 -20.52 3.85 28.54
N VAL A 214 -20.84 4.98 29.15
CA VAL A 214 -20.69 6.31 28.52
C VAL A 214 -19.78 7.18 29.37
N GLY A 215 -18.72 7.72 28.77
CA GLY A 215 -17.74 8.57 29.45
C GLY A 215 -17.08 7.84 30.62
N ASP A 216 -17.17 8.42 31.82
CA ASP A 216 -16.53 7.90 33.04
C ASP A 216 -17.19 6.62 33.59
N ALA A 217 -18.37 6.25 33.07
CA ALA A 217 -19.05 5.00 33.45
C ALA A 217 -18.50 3.77 32.70
N ALA A 218 -17.68 3.97 31.68
CA ALA A 218 -16.94 2.89 31.04
C ALA A 218 -15.64 2.61 31.82
N GLU A 219 -15.23 1.35 31.82
CA GLU A 219 -13.99 0.89 32.45
C GLU A 219 -13.07 0.28 31.40
N PHE A 220 -11.77 0.50 31.57
CA PHE A 220 -10.69 -0.07 30.76
C PHE A 220 -9.68 -0.76 31.67
N ASP A 221 -8.94 -1.71 31.13
CA ASP A 221 -7.85 -2.40 31.79
C ASP A 221 -6.58 -2.30 30.94
N GLY A 222 -5.83 -1.22 31.19
CA GLY A 222 -4.58 -0.91 30.49
C GLY A 222 -4.76 -0.66 28.98
N PRO A 223 -5.49 0.40 28.57
CA PRO A 223 -5.58 0.74 27.15
C PRO A 223 -4.19 1.13 26.61
N SER A 224 -3.76 0.55 25.49
CA SER A 224 -2.45 0.83 24.90
C SER A 224 -2.53 1.42 23.50
N GLY A 225 -3.13 0.72 22.53
CA GLY A 225 -3.23 1.18 21.14
C GLY A 225 -4.52 1.93 20.87
N VAL A 226 -4.46 2.98 20.04
CA VAL A 226 -5.67 3.68 19.54
C VAL A 226 -5.61 3.95 18.05
N ALA A 227 -6.76 3.79 17.37
CA ALA A 227 -6.92 4.15 15.96
C ALA A 227 -8.26 4.86 15.75
N LEU A 228 -8.26 5.96 15.00
CA LEU A 228 -9.47 6.75 14.75
C LEU A 228 -9.99 6.51 13.34
N SER A 229 -11.32 6.39 13.18
CA SER A 229 -11.96 6.30 11.86
C SER A 229 -11.64 7.51 10.98
N SER A 230 -11.66 7.31 9.66
CA SER A 230 -11.32 8.36 8.69
C SER A 230 -12.28 9.56 8.69
N ASP A 231 -13.49 9.40 9.24
CA ASP A 231 -14.46 10.47 9.47
C ASP A 231 -14.37 11.07 10.89
N GLY A 232 -13.50 10.55 11.76
CA GLY A 232 -13.31 10.99 13.13
C GLY A 232 -14.44 10.62 14.10
N SER A 233 -15.39 9.79 13.70
CA SER A 233 -16.59 9.46 14.49
C SER A 233 -16.35 8.39 15.57
N ALA A 234 -15.49 7.41 15.29
CA ALA A 234 -15.24 6.26 16.16
C ALA A 234 -13.74 6.06 16.41
N LEU A 235 -13.37 5.90 17.67
CA LEU A 235 -12.03 5.54 18.12
C LEU A 235 -12.02 4.07 18.53
N PHE A 236 -11.08 3.30 18.01
CA PHE A 236 -10.85 1.91 18.38
C PHE A 236 -9.67 1.84 19.33
N VAL A 237 -9.81 1.03 20.37
CA VAL A 237 -8.86 0.95 21.48
C VAL A 237 -8.48 -0.50 21.69
N ALA A 238 -7.18 -0.79 21.75
CA ALA A 238 -6.70 -2.06 22.28
C ALA A 238 -6.62 -1.94 23.81
N ASP A 239 -7.48 -2.68 24.48
CA ASP A 239 -7.60 -2.73 25.93
C ASP A 239 -6.78 -3.93 26.41
N SER A 240 -5.48 -3.68 26.64
CA SER A 240 -4.45 -4.72 26.59
C SER A 240 -4.56 -5.74 27.69
N CYS A 241 -4.64 -5.29 28.95
CA CYS A 241 -4.78 -6.21 30.08
C CYS A 241 -6.17 -6.86 30.08
N GLY A 242 -7.18 -6.15 29.55
CA GLY A 242 -8.52 -6.67 29.33
C GLY A 242 -8.67 -7.66 28.16
N ASN A 243 -7.62 -7.90 27.36
CA ASN A 243 -7.62 -8.77 26.17
C ASN A 243 -8.77 -8.46 25.17
N LYS A 244 -9.09 -7.18 24.98
CA LYS A 244 -10.26 -6.73 24.20
C LYS A 244 -9.88 -5.66 23.19
N ILE A 245 -10.68 -5.57 22.14
CA ILE A 245 -10.75 -4.41 21.26
C ILE A 245 -12.05 -3.68 21.55
N ARG A 246 -11.95 -2.42 21.98
CA ARG A 246 -13.08 -1.57 22.36
C ARG A 246 -13.31 -0.51 21.28
N ARG A 247 -14.54 -0.04 21.17
CA ARG A 247 -14.95 1.06 20.29
C ARG A 247 -15.54 2.18 21.13
N VAL A 248 -15.06 3.40 20.92
CA VAL A 248 -15.52 4.63 21.55
C VAL A 248 -16.12 5.54 20.49
N GLU A 249 -17.41 5.82 20.59
CA GLU A 249 -18.07 6.84 19.79
C GLU A 249 -17.66 8.23 20.29
N VAL A 250 -16.90 8.98 19.49
CA VAL A 250 -16.27 10.24 19.95
C VAL A 250 -17.30 11.28 20.38
N ALA A 251 -18.41 11.39 19.65
CA ALA A 251 -19.44 12.41 19.92
C ALA A 251 -20.29 12.09 21.15
N THR A 252 -20.67 10.82 21.34
CA THR A 252 -21.56 10.39 22.44
C THR A 252 -20.79 9.88 23.64
N ARG A 253 -19.49 9.60 23.49
CA ARG A 253 -18.59 8.96 24.47
C ARG A 253 -19.03 7.55 24.86
N ALA A 254 -19.85 6.90 24.04
CA ALA A 254 -20.29 5.53 24.29
C ALA A 254 -19.13 4.56 23.98
N VAL A 255 -18.83 3.69 24.94
CA VAL A 255 -17.83 2.63 24.84
C VAL A 255 -18.55 1.29 24.73
N THR A 256 -18.18 0.50 23.73
CA THR A 256 -18.67 -0.87 23.52
C THR A 256 -17.53 -1.81 23.22
N THR A 257 -17.63 -3.07 23.64
CA THR A 257 -16.70 -4.12 23.24
C THR A 257 -16.97 -4.56 21.80
N LEU A 258 -15.96 -4.48 20.93
CA LEU A 258 -16.04 -4.89 19.52
C LEU A 258 -15.65 -6.35 19.34
N ALA A 259 -14.56 -6.78 19.96
CA ALA A 259 -14.07 -8.16 19.91
C ALA A 259 -13.24 -8.50 21.17
N GLY A 260 -13.19 -9.78 21.52
CA GLY A 260 -12.49 -10.29 22.70
C GLY A 260 -13.42 -10.56 23.89
N GLY A 261 -13.46 -11.81 24.34
CA GLY A 261 -14.21 -12.20 25.54
C GLY A 261 -13.57 -11.75 26.86
N GLY A 262 -12.28 -11.42 26.84
CA GLY A 262 -11.45 -11.12 28.03
C GLY A 262 -10.59 -12.29 28.49
N GLU A 263 -10.87 -13.49 28.00
CA GLU A 263 -10.00 -14.66 28.18
C GLU A 263 -8.74 -14.54 27.30
N ASP A 264 -7.59 -14.84 27.88
CA ASP A 264 -6.33 -14.82 27.17
C ASP A 264 -6.22 -16.03 26.23
N GLY A 265 -5.81 -15.80 24.99
CA GLY A 265 -5.68 -16.86 24.00
C GLY A 265 -5.51 -16.31 22.59
N GLY A 266 -5.34 -17.19 21.62
CA GLY A 266 -5.05 -16.82 20.23
C GLY A 266 -6.05 -17.34 19.21
N ALA A 267 -7.28 -17.63 19.65
CA ALA A 267 -8.35 -18.16 18.81
C ALA A 267 -8.96 -17.07 17.92
N ASP A 268 -9.13 -17.38 16.64
CA ASP A 268 -9.96 -16.61 15.71
C ASP A 268 -11.45 -16.85 16.05
N GLY A 269 -12.31 -15.89 15.73
CA GLY A 269 -13.72 -15.93 16.11
C GLY A 269 -14.44 -14.63 15.87
N VAL A 270 -15.74 -14.59 16.17
CA VAL A 270 -16.56 -13.37 16.02
C VAL A 270 -16.85 -12.80 17.41
N ALA A 271 -16.65 -11.50 17.56
CA ALA A 271 -16.94 -10.74 18.78
C ALA A 271 -16.26 -11.36 20.02
N ASP A 272 -17.05 -11.79 21.01
CA ASP A 272 -16.60 -12.35 22.29
C ASP A 272 -15.96 -13.74 22.17
N ALA A 273 -16.22 -14.48 21.08
CA ALA A 273 -15.60 -15.77 20.81
C ALA A 273 -14.13 -15.65 20.36
N ALA A 274 -13.71 -14.47 19.88
CA ALA A 274 -12.31 -14.22 19.58
C ALA A 274 -11.49 -14.07 20.87
N GLN A 275 -10.23 -14.53 20.83
CA GLN A 275 -9.30 -14.37 21.94
C GLN A 275 -8.05 -13.61 21.48
N PHE A 276 -7.57 -12.74 22.36
CA PHE A 276 -6.31 -12.00 22.25
C PHE A 276 -5.46 -12.28 23.49
N ARG A 277 -4.18 -11.93 23.44
CA ARG A 277 -3.31 -11.94 24.60
C ARG A 277 -2.43 -10.68 24.59
N TYR A 278 -2.78 -9.72 25.44
CA TYR A 278 -2.18 -8.39 25.47
C TYR A 278 -2.16 -7.71 24.09
N PRO A 279 -3.33 -7.48 23.45
CA PRO A 279 -3.35 -6.72 22.19
C PRO A 279 -2.74 -5.33 22.42
N ALA A 280 -1.81 -4.91 21.57
CA ALA A 280 -1.05 -3.67 21.70
C ALA A 280 -1.47 -2.66 20.62
N GLY A 281 -0.58 -2.32 19.69
CA GLY A 281 -0.84 -1.39 18.60
C GLY A 281 -2.01 -1.81 17.69
N ILE A 282 -2.74 -0.81 17.23
CA ILE A 282 -3.89 -0.98 16.35
C ILE A 282 -3.87 0.06 15.22
N ALA A 283 -4.20 -0.37 14.01
CA ALA A 283 -4.34 0.50 12.84
C ALA A 283 -5.65 0.19 12.12
N ILE A 284 -6.32 1.21 11.57
CA ILE A 284 -7.54 1.05 10.78
C ILE A 284 -7.23 1.16 9.29
N SER A 285 -7.85 0.31 8.47
CA SER A 285 -7.75 0.38 7.01
C SER A 285 -8.26 1.72 6.49
N PRO A 286 -7.71 2.24 5.37
CA PRO A 286 -8.14 3.53 4.81
C PRO A 286 -9.65 3.61 4.48
N ASP A 287 -10.27 2.48 4.14
CA ASP A 287 -11.72 2.37 3.88
C ASP A 287 -12.56 2.25 5.18
N GLY A 288 -11.92 2.09 6.33
CA GLY A 288 -12.58 1.93 7.63
C GLY A 288 -13.18 0.54 7.90
N GLY A 289 -13.01 -0.42 6.99
CA GLY A 289 -13.63 -1.74 7.09
C GLY A 289 -12.95 -2.69 8.06
N ALA A 290 -11.64 -2.57 8.27
CA ALA A 290 -10.86 -3.50 9.07
C ALA A 290 -9.88 -2.80 10.01
N LEU A 291 -9.68 -3.39 11.19
CA LEU A 291 -8.59 -3.07 12.10
C LEU A 291 -7.51 -4.13 11.96
N TYR A 292 -6.26 -3.72 12.07
CA TYR A 292 -5.11 -4.59 12.21
C TYR A 292 -4.53 -4.41 13.61
N VAL A 293 -4.39 -5.51 14.33
CA VAL A 293 -4.03 -5.54 15.74
C VAL A 293 -2.73 -6.33 15.90
N ALA A 294 -1.75 -5.74 16.56
CA ALA A 294 -0.61 -6.46 17.10
C ALA A 294 -1.05 -7.24 18.35
N ASP A 295 -1.11 -8.56 18.24
CA ASP A 295 -1.47 -9.45 19.34
C ASP A 295 -0.17 -9.94 19.98
N TYR A 296 0.35 -9.10 20.88
CA TYR A 296 1.75 -9.03 21.29
C TYR A 296 2.28 -10.36 21.85
N GLU A 297 1.63 -10.92 22.88
CA GLU A 297 2.05 -12.18 23.52
C GLU A 297 1.60 -13.43 22.74
N ASN A 298 0.70 -13.28 21.76
CA ASN A 298 0.42 -14.35 20.80
C ASN A 298 1.36 -14.31 19.60
N HIS A 299 2.22 -13.30 19.45
CA HIS A 299 3.14 -13.16 18.33
C HIS A 299 2.46 -13.22 16.96
N LYS A 300 1.31 -12.54 16.83
CA LYS A 300 0.47 -12.55 15.64
C LYS A 300 0.06 -11.13 15.24
N ILE A 301 -0.22 -10.96 13.94
CA ILE A 301 -1.03 -9.84 13.44
C ILE A 301 -2.43 -10.35 13.18
N ARG A 302 -3.43 -9.71 13.78
CA ARG A 302 -4.85 -10.07 13.68
C ARG A 302 -5.59 -9.01 12.86
N ARG A 303 -6.58 -9.42 12.08
CA ARG A 303 -7.51 -8.55 11.36
C ARG A 303 -8.86 -8.63 12.05
N VAL A 304 -9.46 -7.49 12.41
CA VAL A 304 -10.81 -7.38 12.97
C VAL A 304 -11.70 -6.66 11.98
N GLU A 305 -12.77 -7.30 11.52
CA GLU A 305 -13.79 -6.66 10.69
C GLU A 305 -14.64 -5.72 11.55
N VAL A 306 -14.64 -4.41 11.24
CA VAL A 306 -15.31 -3.39 12.07
C VAL A 306 -16.82 -3.60 12.15
N ALA A 307 -17.44 -4.08 11.06
CA ALA A 307 -18.88 -4.24 10.99
C ALA A 307 -19.41 -5.44 11.79
N THR A 308 -18.62 -6.51 11.91
CA THR A 308 -19.06 -7.78 12.49
C THR A 308 -18.32 -8.18 13.76
N GLY A 309 -17.16 -7.59 14.03
CA GLY A 309 -16.25 -8.04 15.08
C GLY A 309 -15.55 -9.37 14.75
N GLU A 310 -15.57 -9.82 13.50
CA GLU A 310 -14.88 -11.04 13.07
C GLU A 310 -13.36 -10.85 13.11
N VAL A 311 -12.67 -11.73 13.84
CA VAL A 311 -11.22 -11.73 14.03
C VAL A 311 -10.61 -12.90 13.27
N THR A 312 -9.63 -12.61 12.42
CA THR A 312 -8.83 -13.61 11.70
C THR A 312 -7.33 -13.34 11.86
N THR A 313 -6.51 -14.40 11.81
CA THR A 313 -5.05 -14.26 11.82
C THR A 313 -4.53 -13.94 10.43
N VAL A 314 -3.78 -12.84 10.28
CA VAL A 314 -3.15 -12.44 9.01
C VAL A 314 -1.77 -13.06 8.83
N ALA A 315 -0.95 -13.02 9.89
CA ALA A 315 0.41 -13.53 9.90
C ALA A 315 0.89 -13.83 11.33
N GLY A 316 1.87 -14.73 11.43
CA GLY A 316 2.48 -15.16 12.69
C GLY A 316 2.08 -16.57 13.09
N SER A 317 3.08 -17.41 13.34
CA SER A 317 2.91 -18.82 13.73
C SER A 317 2.42 -19.03 15.17
N GLY A 318 2.42 -17.97 15.99
CA GLY A 318 2.25 -18.08 17.44
C GLY A 318 3.54 -18.39 18.21
N THR A 319 4.64 -18.65 17.51
CA THR A 319 5.95 -18.90 18.12
C THR A 319 6.82 -17.66 17.97
N ARG A 320 7.43 -17.24 19.10
CA ARG A 320 8.38 -16.14 19.14
C ARG A 320 9.53 -16.37 18.17
N GLY A 321 9.74 -15.46 17.23
CA GLY A 321 10.86 -15.55 16.29
C GLY A 321 10.89 -14.46 15.23
N ARG A 322 11.82 -14.59 14.28
CA ARG A 322 12.07 -13.58 13.23
C ARG A 322 12.06 -14.16 11.82
N GLU A 323 11.58 -15.38 11.66
CA GLU A 323 11.52 -16.02 10.34
C GLU A 323 10.53 -15.27 9.44
N ASP A 324 11.01 -14.87 8.27
CA ASP A 324 10.17 -14.35 7.19
C ASP A 324 9.37 -15.50 6.57
N GLY A 325 8.19 -15.20 6.05
CA GLY A 325 7.29 -16.23 5.54
C GLY A 325 5.93 -15.66 5.14
N VAL A 326 4.97 -16.54 4.84
CA VAL A 326 3.60 -16.14 4.53
C VAL A 326 2.66 -16.77 5.55
N GLY A 327 1.76 -15.98 6.13
CA GLY A 327 0.76 -16.45 7.08
C GLY A 327 1.40 -17.04 8.34
N ASP A 328 1.06 -18.30 8.64
CA ASP A 328 1.56 -19.06 9.80
C ASP A 328 3.00 -19.58 9.63
N ALA A 329 3.59 -19.49 8.44
CA ALA A 329 4.99 -19.79 8.24
C ALA A 329 5.92 -18.67 8.74
N ALA A 330 5.40 -17.45 8.89
CA ALA A 330 6.17 -16.34 9.44
C ALA A 330 6.22 -16.39 10.98
N GLN A 331 7.34 -16.02 11.57
CA GLN A 331 7.48 -15.84 13.02
C GLN A 331 7.65 -14.35 13.34
N LEU A 332 6.93 -13.90 14.37
CA LEU A 332 7.03 -12.56 14.93
C LEU A 332 7.52 -12.65 16.38
N ASP A 333 8.15 -11.60 16.86
CA ASP A 333 8.74 -11.55 18.21
C ASP A 333 8.15 -10.34 18.93
N GLY A 334 7.01 -10.56 19.59
CA GLY A 334 6.26 -9.51 20.28
C GLY A 334 5.97 -8.31 19.37
N PRO A 335 5.08 -8.44 18.36
CA PRO A 335 4.66 -7.27 17.59
C PRO A 335 3.99 -6.29 18.54
N ASP A 336 4.44 -5.05 18.54
CA ASP A 336 4.04 -4.04 19.52
C ASP A 336 3.20 -2.95 18.85
N GLU A 337 3.76 -2.25 17.86
CA GLU A 337 3.03 -1.22 17.13
C GLU A 337 2.84 -1.57 15.64
N VAL A 338 1.72 -1.11 15.08
CA VAL A 338 1.39 -1.29 13.65
C VAL A 338 0.95 0.03 13.03
N ALA A 339 1.39 0.27 11.79
CA ALA A 339 0.92 1.38 10.96
C ALA A 339 0.60 0.87 9.55
N ILE A 340 -0.50 1.33 8.97
CA ILE A 340 -0.92 0.92 7.62
C ILE A 340 -0.55 1.96 6.57
N SER A 341 -0.11 1.51 5.41
CA SER A 341 0.21 2.38 4.28
C SER A 341 -1.05 3.08 3.78
N SER A 342 -0.89 4.27 3.19
CA SER A 342 -2.00 5.08 2.69
C SER A 342 -2.86 4.38 1.63
N ASP A 343 -2.30 3.39 0.92
CA ASP A 343 -3.00 2.56 -0.06
C ASP A 343 -3.67 1.31 0.56
N GLY A 344 -3.50 1.09 1.86
CA GLY A 344 -4.07 -0.04 2.59
C GLY A 344 -3.39 -1.39 2.36
N SER A 345 -2.26 -1.43 1.64
CA SER A 345 -1.66 -2.69 1.19
C SER A 345 -0.65 -3.30 2.17
N THR A 346 0.05 -2.48 2.93
CA THR A 346 1.20 -2.89 3.74
C THR A 346 1.07 -2.36 5.16
N LEU A 347 1.28 -3.23 6.15
CA LEU A 347 1.54 -2.83 7.52
C LEU A 347 3.05 -2.73 7.74
N LEU A 348 3.50 -1.64 8.32
CA LEU A 348 4.76 -1.60 9.03
C LEU A 348 4.51 -1.99 10.49
N VAL A 349 5.26 -2.96 10.97
CA VAL A 349 5.11 -3.55 12.31
C VAL A 349 6.41 -3.35 13.06
N SER A 350 6.34 -2.68 14.22
CA SER A 350 7.40 -2.71 15.20
C SER A 350 7.32 -4.03 15.98
N SER A 351 8.45 -4.66 16.21
CA SER A 351 8.55 -5.88 17.01
C SER A 351 9.81 -5.80 17.86
N SER A 352 9.86 -6.55 18.98
CA SER A 352 11.13 -6.81 19.68
C SER A 352 12.20 -7.38 18.74
N GLY A 353 11.73 -7.97 17.64
CA GLY A 353 12.50 -8.49 16.52
C GLY A 353 13.18 -7.47 15.58
N GLY A 354 12.78 -6.20 15.61
CA GLY A 354 13.03 -5.21 14.56
C GLY A 354 11.78 -4.88 13.75
N LEU A 355 11.92 -4.05 12.69
CA LEU A 355 10.80 -3.71 11.81
C LEU A 355 10.45 -4.83 10.84
N ARG A 356 9.15 -5.12 10.71
CA ARG A 356 8.59 -6.07 9.76
C ARG A 356 7.60 -5.37 8.84
N GLU A 357 7.59 -5.73 7.57
CA GLU A 357 6.52 -5.37 6.65
C GLU A 357 5.59 -6.58 6.47
N VAL A 358 4.29 -6.36 6.63
CA VAL A 358 3.26 -7.37 6.42
C VAL A 358 2.33 -6.93 5.30
N CYS A 359 2.24 -7.72 4.24
CA CYS A 359 1.28 -7.48 3.16
C CYS A 359 -0.14 -7.85 3.64
N VAL A 360 -1.07 -6.91 3.64
CA VAL A 360 -2.43 -7.10 4.18
C VAL A 360 -3.54 -6.92 3.16
N ALA A 361 -3.23 -6.30 2.04
CA ALA A 361 -4.02 -6.37 0.82
C ALA A 361 -3.03 -6.52 -0.34
N ALA A 362 -3.45 -7.19 -1.42
CA ALA A 362 -2.67 -7.19 -2.64
C ALA A 362 -2.41 -5.72 -3.02
N PRO A 363 -1.14 -5.29 -3.18
CA PRO A 363 -0.86 -3.90 -3.49
C PRO A 363 -1.62 -3.53 -4.77
N PRO A 364 -2.24 -2.33 -4.84
CA PRO A 364 -2.81 -1.87 -6.09
C PRO A 364 -1.71 -1.98 -7.14
N PRO A 365 -2.00 -2.54 -8.34
CA PRO A 365 -0.99 -2.68 -9.37
C PRO A 365 -0.35 -1.30 -9.57
N PRO A 366 0.98 -1.15 -9.46
CA PRO A 366 1.60 0.16 -9.58
C PRO A 366 1.19 0.77 -10.92
N PRO A 367 1.01 2.11 -11.00
CA PRO A 367 0.70 2.76 -12.27
C PRO A 367 1.75 2.30 -13.29
N SER A 368 1.26 1.67 -14.35
CA SER A 368 2.02 0.67 -15.10
C SER A 368 3.34 1.20 -15.63
N PHE A 369 3.40 2.49 -15.97
CA PHE A 369 4.61 3.23 -16.29
C PHE A 369 4.41 4.70 -15.92
N ALA A 370 5.49 5.49 -15.83
CA ALA A 370 5.36 6.95 -15.76
C ALA A 370 4.44 7.45 -16.89
N PRO A 371 3.65 8.52 -16.72
CA PRO A 371 2.87 9.04 -17.84
C PRO A 371 3.81 9.47 -18.98
N ILE A 372 3.45 9.15 -20.24
CA ILE A 372 4.13 9.72 -21.40
C ILE A 372 3.92 11.23 -21.36
N VAL A 373 5.01 11.99 -21.33
CA VAL A 373 4.94 13.46 -21.32
C VAL A 373 4.70 13.95 -22.74
N VAL A 374 3.49 14.43 -23.02
CA VAL A 374 3.14 15.06 -24.30
C VAL A 374 3.41 16.57 -24.21
N PRO A 375 4.24 17.16 -25.10
CA PRO A 375 4.48 18.59 -25.10
C PRO A 375 3.21 19.38 -25.47
N PRO A 376 3.11 20.66 -25.08
CA PRO A 376 2.01 21.52 -25.49
C PRO A 376 1.90 21.64 -27.01
N SER A 377 0.72 21.98 -27.49
CA SER A 377 0.42 22.24 -28.91
C SER A 377 1.38 23.27 -29.52
N THR A 378 1.84 22.99 -30.74
CA THR A 378 2.60 23.93 -31.59
C THR A 378 1.74 24.58 -32.68
N LEU A 379 0.44 24.27 -32.76
CA LEU A 379 -0.43 24.67 -33.89
C LEU A 379 -0.38 26.16 -34.19
N GLY A 380 -0.42 27.02 -33.17
CA GLY A 380 -0.35 28.47 -33.35
C GLY A 380 0.97 28.94 -33.96
N ALA A 381 2.09 28.35 -33.54
CA ALA A 381 3.41 28.66 -34.07
C ALA A 381 3.56 28.13 -35.52
N ASP A 382 3.13 26.90 -35.76
CA ASP A 382 3.19 26.26 -37.09
C ASP A 382 2.36 27.05 -38.11
N LEU A 383 1.13 27.43 -37.76
CA LEU A 383 0.26 28.22 -38.64
C LEU A 383 0.81 29.64 -38.89
N ALA A 384 1.53 30.23 -37.94
CA ALA A 384 2.17 31.53 -38.17
C ALA A 384 3.21 31.47 -39.30
N THR A 385 3.89 30.32 -39.48
CA THR A 385 4.87 30.13 -40.58
C THR A 385 4.24 30.15 -41.97
N THR A 386 2.93 29.94 -42.08
CA THR A 386 2.23 29.99 -43.37
C THR A 386 2.13 31.41 -43.94
N ARG A 387 2.37 32.45 -43.13
CA ARG A 387 2.31 33.84 -43.56
C ARG A 387 3.65 34.29 -44.14
N GLY A 388 3.69 34.49 -45.46
CA GLY A 388 4.83 35.08 -46.15
C GLY A 388 5.97 34.11 -46.51
N ASP A 389 5.81 32.81 -46.26
CA ASP A 389 6.73 31.78 -46.73
C ASP A 389 6.43 31.43 -48.20
N ALA A 390 7.20 32.03 -49.12
CA ALA A 390 7.07 31.80 -50.56
C ALA A 390 7.48 30.38 -51.01
N SER A 391 8.04 29.55 -50.11
CA SER A 391 8.35 28.16 -50.41
C SER A 391 7.15 27.23 -50.28
N LEU A 392 6.05 27.69 -49.68
CA LEU A 392 4.84 26.88 -49.49
C LEU A 392 3.98 26.82 -50.77
N PRO A 393 3.37 25.66 -51.07
CA PRO A 393 2.45 25.50 -52.18
C PRO A 393 1.12 26.23 -51.91
N GLU A 394 0.58 26.88 -52.94
CA GLU A 394 -0.79 27.42 -52.92
C GLU A 394 -1.82 26.33 -53.28
N GLY A 395 -3.07 26.54 -52.85
CA GLY A 395 -4.20 25.72 -53.24
C GLY A 395 -4.49 24.53 -52.32
N LYS A 396 -5.38 23.66 -52.81
CA LYS A 396 -5.94 22.51 -52.08
C LYS A 396 -5.56 21.21 -52.75
N VAL A 397 -5.59 20.12 -52.00
CA VAL A 397 -5.39 18.75 -52.47
C VAL A 397 -6.57 17.87 -52.04
N THR A 398 -6.91 16.91 -52.89
CA THR A 398 -7.80 15.81 -52.55
C THR A 398 -6.98 14.54 -52.34
N PHE A 399 -7.23 13.82 -51.25
CA PHE A 399 -6.60 12.52 -51.01
C PHE A 399 -7.57 11.39 -51.40
N LEU A 400 -7.05 10.39 -52.11
CA LEU A 400 -7.73 9.12 -52.38
C LEU A 400 -7.14 8.08 -51.43
N VAL A 401 -7.92 7.62 -50.46
CA VAL A 401 -7.44 6.82 -49.32
C VAL A 401 -7.93 5.38 -49.45
N GLY A 402 -7.04 4.44 -49.16
CA GLY A 402 -7.36 3.01 -49.12
C GLY A 402 -7.59 2.41 -50.51
N ASP A 403 -7.98 1.13 -50.51
CA ASP A 403 -8.19 0.36 -51.75
C ASP A 403 -9.45 0.80 -52.49
N ASP A 404 -10.45 1.30 -51.76
CA ASP A 404 -11.71 1.83 -52.30
C ASP A 404 -11.59 3.26 -52.84
N LEU A 405 -10.39 3.88 -52.73
CA LEU A 405 -10.07 5.23 -53.19
C LEU A 405 -11.06 6.30 -52.66
N GLU A 406 -11.42 6.18 -51.39
CA GLU A 406 -12.33 7.12 -50.74
C GLU A 406 -11.71 8.52 -50.64
N ARG A 407 -12.53 9.58 -50.71
CA ARG A 407 -12.07 10.95 -50.97
C ARG A 407 -12.07 11.81 -49.71
N ILE A 408 -10.93 12.42 -49.40
CA ILE A 408 -10.84 13.58 -48.50
C ILE A 408 -10.54 14.81 -49.34
N GLU A 409 -11.55 15.66 -49.53
CA GLU A 409 -11.46 16.79 -50.46
C GLU A 409 -11.06 18.09 -49.77
N TYR A 410 -10.53 19.02 -50.57
CA TYR A 410 -10.32 20.41 -50.19
C TYR A 410 -9.34 20.67 -49.03
N VAL A 411 -8.34 19.81 -48.84
CA VAL A 411 -7.32 19.95 -47.79
C VAL A 411 -6.27 20.98 -48.18
N THR A 412 -5.91 21.90 -47.28
CA THR A 412 -5.00 23.00 -47.60
C THR A 412 -3.53 22.55 -47.57
N LYS A 413 -2.83 22.63 -48.72
CA LYS A 413 -1.43 22.17 -48.84
C LYS A 413 -0.47 22.93 -47.91
N ALA A 414 -0.64 24.24 -47.79
CA ALA A 414 0.22 25.08 -46.95
C ALA A 414 0.19 24.67 -45.46
N VAL A 415 -0.97 24.28 -44.93
CA VAL A 415 -1.10 23.83 -43.53
C VAL A 415 -0.45 22.47 -43.33
N LEU A 416 -0.64 21.53 -44.26
CA LEU A 416 0.03 20.22 -44.23
C LEU A 416 1.57 20.39 -44.21
N CYS A 417 2.11 21.26 -45.07
CA CYS A 417 3.54 21.53 -45.16
C CYS A 417 4.11 22.26 -43.93
N ALA A 418 3.29 23.05 -43.23
CA ALA A 418 3.69 23.70 -41.99
C ALA A 418 3.80 22.69 -40.83
N ARG A 419 3.03 21.60 -40.89
CA ARG A 419 2.82 20.67 -39.78
C ARG A 419 3.49 19.30 -39.99
N SER A 420 3.99 19.04 -41.19
CA SER A 420 4.70 17.82 -41.55
C SER A 420 5.82 18.14 -42.56
N PRO A 421 7.09 17.80 -42.24
CA PRO A 421 8.19 17.93 -43.19
C PRO A 421 8.04 16.99 -44.40
N VAL A 422 7.31 15.87 -44.23
CA VAL A 422 7.01 14.94 -45.32
C VAL A 422 6.08 15.57 -46.33
N PHE A 423 5.00 16.22 -45.88
CA PHE A 423 4.13 16.98 -46.79
C PHE A 423 4.86 18.18 -47.40
N ARG A 424 5.73 18.86 -46.65
CA ARG A 424 6.57 19.94 -47.17
C ARG A 424 7.48 19.46 -48.30
N THR A 425 8.02 18.25 -48.17
CA THR A 425 8.82 17.62 -49.22
C THR A 425 7.94 17.23 -50.40
N MET A 426 6.81 16.54 -50.15
CA MET A 426 5.88 16.06 -51.17
C MET A 426 5.36 17.19 -52.08
N PHE A 427 4.99 18.32 -51.49
CA PHE A 427 4.46 19.47 -52.24
C PHE A 427 5.50 20.59 -52.45
N GLY A 428 6.79 20.27 -52.27
CA GLY A 428 7.90 21.19 -52.45
C GLY A 428 8.28 21.45 -53.91
N ILE A 429 9.21 22.37 -54.12
CA ILE A 429 9.68 22.79 -55.46
C ILE A 429 10.33 21.60 -56.20
N GLY A 430 9.89 21.35 -57.43
CA GLY A 430 10.48 20.32 -58.31
C GLY A 430 9.89 18.92 -58.17
N MET A 431 8.91 18.73 -57.29
CA MET A 431 8.21 17.45 -57.10
C MET A 431 7.01 17.32 -58.03
N LYS A 432 6.71 16.09 -58.46
CA LYS A 432 5.60 15.78 -59.38
C LYS A 432 4.25 16.07 -58.73
N GLU A 433 4.15 15.86 -57.42
CA GLU A 433 2.93 16.00 -56.63
C GLU A 433 2.63 17.45 -56.25
N ARG A 434 3.58 18.38 -56.45
CA ARG A 434 3.44 19.81 -56.10
C ARG A 434 2.15 20.42 -56.63
N ASP A 435 1.89 20.25 -57.92
CA ASP A 435 0.74 20.81 -58.62
C ASP A 435 -0.42 19.81 -58.75
N ALA A 436 -0.29 18.61 -58.17
CA ALA A 436 -1.33 17.60 -58.22
C ALA A 436 -2.58 18.07 -57.46
N ALA A 437 -3.75 17.92 -58.09
CA ALA A 437 -5.03 18.13 -57.44
C ALA A 437 -5.45 16.90 -56.61
N GLU A 438 -4.94 15.72 -56.95
CA GLU A 438 -5.26 14.45 -56.30
C GLU A 438 -3.99 13.65 -55.95
N VAL A 439 -3.95 13.08 -54.75
CA VAL A 439 -2.85 12.23 -54.25
C VAL A 439 -3.45 10.94 -53.68
N THR A 440 -2.93 9.78 -54.11
CA THR A 440 -3.38 8.48 -53.58
C THR A 440 -2.53 8.07 -52.38
N VAL A 441 -3.19 7.74 -51.27
CA VAL A 441 -2.60 7.23 -50.03
C VAL A 441 -3.02 5.77 -49.88
N ARG A 442 -2.06 4.87 -49.96
CA ARG A 442 -2.27 3.42 -49.85
C ARG A 442 -1.91 2.95 -48.45
N ASN A 443 -2.38 1.76 -48.06
CA ASN A 443 -2.06 1.09 -46.80
C ASN A 443 -2.57 1.81 -45.53
N THR A 444 -3.74 2.44 -45.61
CA THR A 444 -4.45 2.99 -44.43
C THR A 444 -5.94 3.11 -44.75
N ASP A 445 -6.78 3.07 -43.72
CA ASP A 445 -8.22 3.30 -43.86
C ASP A 445 -8.57 4.80 -43.84
N LEU A 446 -9.75 5.13 -44.36
CA LEU A 446 -10.23 6.51 -44.42
C LEU A 446 -10.31 7.16 -43.04
N ALA A 447 -10.73 6.44 -41.99
CA ALA A 447 -10.95 7.03 -40.67
C ALA A 447 -9.62 7.41 -40.01
N SER A 448 -8.62 6.54 -40.06
CA SER A 448 -7.28 6.81 -39.53
C SER A 448 -6.59 7.95 -40.28
N PHE A 449 -6.67 7.97 -41.61
CA PHE A 449 -6.10 9.08 -42.37
C PHE A 449 -6.85 10.40 -42.17
N THR A 450 -8.19 10.35 -42.02
CA THR A 450 -8.98 11.54 -41.66
C THR A 450 -8.57 12.10 -40.30
N ALA A 451 -8.35 11.23 -39.30
CA ALA A 451 -7.88 11.66 -37.99
C ALA A 451 -6.50 12.34 -38.05
N LEU A 452 -5.59 11.86 -38.91
CA LEU A 452 -4.31 12.52 -39.17
C LEU A 452 -4.52 13.93 -39.75
N ILE A 453 -5.37 14.06 -40.79
CA ILE A 453 -5.63 15.35 -41.43
C ILE A 453 -6.28 16.32 -40.44
N ASP A 454 -7.29 15.88 -39.69
CA ASP A 454 -7.96 16.69 -38.67
C ASP A 454 -6.98 17.18 -37.60
N TYR A 455 -6.07 16.32 -37.14
CA TYR A 455 -5.02 16.70 -36.21
C TYR A 455 -4.07 17.75 -36.81
N LEU A 456 -3.63 17.56 -38.06
CA LEU A 456 -2.74 18.51 -38.73
C LEU A 456 -3.40 19.89 -38.88
N LEU A 457 -4.71 19.93 -39.13
CA LEU A 457 -5.47 21.17 -39.33
C LEU A 457 -5.90 21.86 -38.02
N SER A 458 -6.13 21.10 -36.94
CA SER A 458 -6.83 21.62 -35.75
C SER A 458 -6.28 21.18 -34.40
N ASP A 459 -5.26 20.31 -34.36
CA ASP A 459 -4.80 19.60 -33.15
C ASP A 459 -5.87 18.71 -32.47
N LYS A 460 -7.01 18.48 -33.13
CA LYS A 460 -8.04 17.55 -32.65
C LYS A 460 -7.47 16.14 -32.66
N PHE A 461 -7.41 15.52 -31.49
CA PHE A 461 -7.07 14.11 -31.31
C PHE A 461 -8.36 13.35 -31.00
N ASP A 462 -8.84 12.58 -31.98
CA ASP A 462 -10.10 11.86 -31.90
C ASP A 462 -9.92 10.43 -32.40
N LEU A 463 -10.19 9.47 -31.54
CA LEU A 463 -10.09 8.05 -31.83
C LEU A 463 -11.47 7.40 -32.03
N GLY A 464 -12.57 8.16 -31.98
CA GLY A 464 -13.96 7.69 -32.12
C GLY A 464 -14.49 6.85 -30.94
N GLU A 465 -15.79 6.49 -31.01
CA GLU A 465 -16.58 5.92 -29.89
C GLU A 465 -16.81 4.39 -29.94
N ALA A 466 -16.35 3.66 -30.95
CA ALA A 466 -16.65 2.22 -31.06
C ALA A 466 -15.83 1.39 -30.06
N GLU A 467 -16.50 0.73 -29.11
CA GLU A 467 -15.91 -0.29 -28.23
C GLU A 467 -15.13 -1.34 -29.07
N GLY A 468 -13.84 -1.48 -28.80
CA GLY A 468 -12.92 -2.38 -29.52
C GLY A 468 -12.13 -1.76 -30.68
N GLY A 469 -12.56 -0.62 -31.26
CA GLY A 469 -11.88 0.00 -32.41
C GLY A 469 -10.86 1.09 -32.07
N ARG A 470 -10.92 1.64 -30.84
CA ARG A 470 -10.08 2.77 -30.40
C ARG A 470 -8.58 2.43 -30.38
N ALA A 471 -8.24 1.25 -29.87
CA ALA A 471 -6.86 0.77 -29.78
C ALA A 471 -6.25 0.54 -31.16
N GLN A 472 -7.01 -0.08 -32.08
CA GLN A 472 -6.57 -0.28 -33.45
C GLN A 472 -6.34 1.06 -34.17
N ARG A 473 -7.30 1.98 -34.07
CA ARG A 473 -7.14 3.33 -34.64
C ARG A 473 -5.94 4.08 -34.05
N ALA A 474 -5.64 3.88 -32.76
CA ALA A 474 -4.46 4.47 -32.15
C ALA A 474 -3.15 3.87 -32.69
N LEU A 475 -3.12 2.57 -33.01
CA LEU A 475 -1.99 1.92 -33.70
C LEU A 475 -1.81 2.50 -35.10
N ASP A 476 -2.87 2.48 -35.91
CA ASP A 476 -2.84 2.96 -37.29
C ASP A 476 -2.46 4.45 -37.37
N LEU A 477 -3.03 5.28 -36.49
CA LEU A 477 -2.74 6.71 -36.43
C LEU A 477 -1.31 6.99 -35.94
N ARG A 478 -0.75 6.11 -35.08
CA ARG A 478 0.65 6.23 -34.67
C ARG A 478 1.61 5.92 -35.80
N GLU A 479 1.34 4.88 -36.59
CA GLU A 479 2.13 4.57 -37.79
C GLU A 479 2.08 5.73 -38.79
N LEU A 480 0.90 6.31 -39.00
CA LEU A 480 0.75 7.52 -39.81
C LEU A 480 1.53 8.71 -39.22
N ALA A 481 1.48 8.93 -37.92
CA ALA A 481 2.21 10.01 -37.26
C ALA A 481 3.73 9.85 -37.45
N GLN A 482 4.26 8.62 -37.38
CA GLN A 482 5.66 8.33 -37.68
C GLN A 482 5.98 8.56 -39.16
N MET A 483 5.14 8.02 -40.05
CA MET A 483 5.30 8.12 -41.50
C MET A 483 5.33 9.58 -41.98
N TYR A 484 4.43 10.41 -41.46
CA TYR A 484 4.33 11.83 -41.80
C TYR A 484 5.11 12.75 -40.85
N GLN A 485 5.88 12.19 -39.92
CA GLN A 485 6.74 12.91 -38.96
C GLN A 485 5.96 13.97 -38.16
N VAL A 486 4.99 13.53 -37.38
CA VAL A 486 4.13 14.34 -36.50
C VAL A 486 4.34 13.89 -35.04
N PRO A 487 5.45 14.29 -34.38
CA PRO A 487 5.90 13.65 -33.13
C PRO A 487 4.92 13.80 -31.97
N ARG A 488 4.21 14.93 -31.88
CA ARG A 488 3.21 15.14 -30.81
C ARG A 488 2.02 14.21 -30.96
N LEU A 489 1.58 13.93 -32.19
CA LEU A 489 0.51 12.97 -32.45
C LEU A 489 0.96 11.54 -32.12
N GLU A 490 2.20 11.19 -32.46
CA GLU A 490 2.79 9.89 -32.10
C GLU A 490 2.76 9.66 -30.58
N LEU A 491 3.13 10.67 -29.78
CA LEU A 491 3.09 10.60 -28.32
C LEU A 491 1.65 10.50 -27.78
N LEU A 492 0.69 11.22 -28.36
CA LEU A 492 -0.73 11.12 -27.98
C LEU A 492 -1.27 9.71 -28.27
N CYS A 493 -0.95 9.13 -29.42
CA CYS A 493 -1.32 7.76 -29.74
C CYS A 493 -0.66 6.75 -28.78
N ALA A 494 0.64 6.92 -28.49
CA ALA A 494 1.35 6.06 -27.54
C ALA A 494 0.72 6.11 -26.13
N GLN A 495 0.32 7.29 -25.66
CA GLN A 495 -0.41 7.45 -24.40
C GLN A 495 -1.77 6.73 -24.45
N ALA A 496 -2.55 6.95 -25.51
CA ALA A 496 -3.87 6.33 -25.65
C ALA A 496 -3.79 4.79 -25.70
N LEU A 497 -2.73 4.22 -26.30
CA LEU A 497 -2.48 2.77 -26.31
C LEU A 497 -2.19 2.23 -24.91
N GLN A 498 -1.44 2.96 -24.09
CA GLN A 498 -1.18 2.58 -22.69
C GLN A 498 -2.45 2.59 -21.84
N GLU A 499 -3.32 3.58 -22.07
CA GLU A 499 -4.63 3.69 -21.40
C GLU A 499 -5.64 2.65 -21.91
N SER A 500 -5.38 2.02 -23.06
CA SER A 500 -6.27 1.03 -23.68
C SER A 500 -5.98 -0.42 -23.27
N VAL A 501 -5.01 -0.68 -22.39
CA VAL A 501 -4.68 -2.04 -21.93
C VAL A 501 -5.75 -2.56 -20.97
N ALA A 502 -6.52 -3.56 -21.42
CA ALA A 502 -7.66 -4.14 -20.73
C ALA A 502 -7.79 -5.65 -21.09
N PRO A 503 -8.69 -6.43 -20.47
CA PRO A 503 -8.69 -7.89 -20.65
C PRO A 503 -8.87 -8.35 -22.10
N ALA A 504 -9.66 -7.65 -22.91
CA ALA A 504 -9.90 -7.97 -24.32
C ALA A 504 -8.83 -7.42 -25.27
N SER A 505 -8.10 -6.36 -24.89
CA SER A 505 -7.14 -5.65 -25.74
C SER A 505 -5.67 -5.98 -25.40
N ALA A 506 -5.40 -6.55 -24.23
CA ALA A 506 -4.03 -6.79 -23.75
C ALA A 506 -3.22 -7.70 -24.68
N VAL A 507 -3.85 -8.73 -25.24
CA VAL A 507 -3.20 -9.69 -26.14
C VAL A 507 -3.00 -9.10 -27.55
N PRO A 508 -4.00 -8.48 -28.20
CA PRO A 508 -3.78 -7.75 -29.45
C PRO A 508 -2.70 -6.66 -29.34
N LEU A 509 -2.71 -5.89 -28.26
CA LEU A 509 -1.69 -4.85 -28.02
C LEU A 509 -0.31 -5.43 -27.76
N LEU A 510 -0.21 -6.59 -27.10
CA LEU A 510 1.05 -7.31 -26.90
C LEU A 510 1.70 -7.67 -28.24
N GLU A 511 0.91 -8.21 -29.17
CA GLU A 511 1.37 -8.57 -30.51
C GLU A 511 1.74 -7.34 -31.33
N ALA A 512 0.88 -6.31 -31.34
CA ALA A 512 1.17 -5.06 -32.03
C ALA A 512 2.45 -4.40 -31.49
N ALA A 513 2.66 -4.39 -30.18
CA ALA A 513 3.88 -3.88 -29.56
C ALA A 513 5.12 -4.70 -29.94
N HIS A 514 4.98 -6.02 -30.10
CA HIS A 514 6.07 -6.87 -30.57
C HIS A 514 6.46 -6.56 -32.02
N THR A 515 5.46 -6.43 -32.91
CA THR A 515 5.66 -6.15 -34.34
C THR A 515 6.23 -4.74 -34.57
N THR A 516 5.76 -3.75 -33.81
CA THR A 516 6.21 -2.35 -33.91
C THR A 516 7.50 -2.05 -33.12
N GLY A 517 7.96 -2.98 -32.28
CA GLY A 517 9.13 -2.79 -31.43
C GLY A 517 8.91 -1.85 -30.25
N ASP A 518 7.66 -1.58 -29.84
CA ASP A 518 7.36 -0.77 -28.67
C ASP A 518 7.64 -1.54 -27.37
N GLY A 519 8.89 -1.47 -26.89
CA GLY A 519 9.31 -2.16 -25.68
C GLY A 519 8.53 -1.76 -24.42
N ARG A 520 7.98 -0.55 -24.35
CA ARG A 520 7.23 -0.06 -23.19
C ARG A 520 5.82 -0.63 -23.16
N LEU A 521 5.11 -0.55 -24.28
CA LEU A 521 3.78 -1.17 -24.43
C LEU A 521 3.89 -2.69 -24.30
N LEU A 522 4.95 -3.29 -24.86
CA LEU A 522 5.22 -4.73 -24.72
C LEU A 522 5.38 -5.14 -23.26
N ALA A 523 6.18 -4.40 -22.48
CA ALA A 523 6.35 -4.67 -21.05
C ALA A 523 5.04 -4.49 -20.27
N GLN A 524 4.24 -3.48 -20.61
CA GLN A 524 2.93 -3.25 -20.00
C GLN A 524 1.96 -4.39 -20.25
N CYS A 525 1.80 -4.81 -21.50
CA CYS A 525 0.90 -5.88 -21.87
C CYS A 525 1.34 -7.22 -21.26
N ARG A 526 2.65 -7.52 -21.23
CA ARG A 526 3.17 -8.75 -20.57
C ARG A 526 2.80 -8.80 -19.09
N ARG A 527 3.00 -7.68 -18.40
CA ARG A 527 2.66 -7.57 -16.97
C ARG A 527 1.17 -7.71 -16.75
N TYR A 528 0.36 -6.97 -17.51
CA TYR A 528 -1.10 -7.03 -17.39
C TYR A 528 -1.65 -8.44 -17.62
N VAL A 529 -1.13 -9.17 -18.62
CA VAL A 529 -1.53 -10.56 -18.88
C VAL A 529 -1.13 -11.49 -17.73
N ALA A 530 0.03 -11.27 -17.10
CA ALA A 530 0.46 -12.02 -15.94
C ALA A 530 -0.45 -11.77 -14.71
N ASP A 531 -0.82 -10.51 -14.46
CA ASP A 531 -1.61 -10.09 -13.30
C ASP A 531 -3.11 -10.43 -13.46
N HIS A 532 -3.65 -10.44 -14.69
CA HIS A 532 -5.08 -10.63 -14.99
C HIS A 532 -5.38 -11.85 -15.87
N ALA A 533 -4.60 -12.92 -15.74
CA ALA A 533 -4.67 -14.09 -16.64
C ALA A 533 -6.08 -14.72 -16.76
N ALA A 534 -6.86 -14.74 -15.68
CA ALA A 534 -8.23 -15.28 -15.69
C ALA A 534 -9.20 -14.41 -16.50
N GLU A 535 -9.14 -13.09 -16.33
CA GLU A 535 -9.97 -12.11 -17.03
C GLU A 535 -9.62 -12.04 -18.52
N VAL A 536 -8.31 -12.08 -18.85
CA VAL A 536 -7.80 -12.12 -20.23
C VAL A 536 -8.22 -13.41 -20.94
N ARG A 537 -8.33 -14.53 -20.21
CA ARG A 537 -8.84 -15.78 -20.77
C ARG A 537 -10.35 -15.72 -20.99
N ALA A 538 -11.09 -15.16 -20.04
CA ALA A 538 -12.54 -15.02 -20.12
C ALA A 538 -12.99 -14.04 -21.22
N SER A 539 -12.16 -13.05 -21.55
CA SER A 539 -12.41 -12.07 -22.62
C SER A 539 -12.29 -12.66 -24.03
N GLY A 540 -11.77 -13.89 -24.18
CA GLY A 540 -11.47 -14.49 -25.49
C GLY A 540 -10.18 -13.97 -26.13
N GLY A 541 -9.42 -13.09 -25.46
CA GLY A 541 -8.18 -12.50 -26.00
C GLY A 541 -7.12 -13.53 -26.39
N VAL A 542 -7.11 -14.70 -25.74
CA VAL A 542 -6.21 -15.82 -26.07
C VAL A 542 -6.63 -16.57 -27.34
N GLU A 543 -7.92 -16.62 -27.66
CA GLU A 543 -8.42 -17.29 -28.87
C GLU A 543 -8.08 -16.50 -30.13
N GLN A 544 -8.01 -15.17 -30.04
CA GLN A 544 -7.59 -14.27 -31.12
C GLN A 544 -6.14 -14.53 -31.59
N LEU A 545 -5.24 -15.00 -30.71
CA LEU A 545 -3.85 -15.37 -31.08
C LEU A 545 -3.77 -16.55 -32.06
N ARG A 546 -4.78 -17.43 -32.10
CA ARG A 546 -4.79 -18.57 -33.03
C ARG A 546 -5.04 -18.11 -34.47
N ASP A 547 -5.70 -16.98 -34.66
CA ASP A 547 -6.02 -16.43 -35.98
C ASP A 547 -4.90 -15.55 -36.56
N PHE A 548 -4.01 -15.00 -35.74
CA PHE A 548 -2.90 -14.14 -36.17
C PHE A 548 -1.59 -14.86 -36.54
N GLY A 549 -1.54 -16.20 -36.46
CA GLY A 549 -0.48 -16.99 -37.09
C GLY A 549 0.92 -16.93 -36.45
N VAL A 550 1.09 -16.30 -35.28
CA VAL A 550 2.39 -16.23 -34.56
C VAL A 550 2.30 -16.85 -33.17
N ALA A 551 1.81 -18.08 -33.07
CA ALA A 551 1.81 -18.81 -31.80
C ALA A 551 2.21 -20.27 -32.01
N LYS A 552 3.51 -20.56 -31.95
CA LYS A 552 3.96 -21.95 -31.87
C LYS A 552 5.18 -22.24 -30.99
N GLY A 553 5.69 -21.29 -30.21
CA GLY A 553 6.97 -21.55 -29.50
C GLY A 553 7.13 -21.06 -28.07
N LEU A 554 6.27 -20.18 -27.54
CA LEU A 554 6.53 -19.59 -26.21
C LEU A 554 5.31 -19.51 -25.29
N LEU A 555 4.13 -19.15 -25.81
CA LEU A 555 2.93 -19.00 -24.99
C LEU A 555 2.12 -20.30 -24.86
N GLY A 556 2.13 -21.16 -25.89
CA GLY A 556 1.45 -22.46 -25.88
C GLY A 556 2.04 -23.39 -24.82
N ASP A 557 3.36 -23.55 -24.84
CA ASP A 557 4.08 -24.44 -23.91
C ASP A 557 3.91 -24.01 -22.44
N ALA A 558 3.89 -22.70 -22.17
CA ALA A 558 3.65 -22.16 -20.83
C ALA A 558 2.21 -22.40 -20.36
N LEU A 559 1.22 -22.27 -21.26
CA LEU A 559 -0.19 -22.48 -20.91
C LEU A 559 -0.53 -23.97 -20.76
N ASP A 560 0.13 -24.84 -21.53
CA ASP A 560 -0.03 -26.30 -21.44
C ASP A 560 0.61 -26.84 -20.15
N GLN A 561 1.77 -26.31 -19.73
CA GLN A 561 2.38 -26.63 -18.43
C GLN A 561 1.49 -26.22 -17.24
N VAL A 562 0.84 -25.05 -17.32
CA VAL A 562 -0.12 -24.62 -16.29
C VAL A 562 -1.35 -25.53 -16.23
N ALA A 563 -1.80 -26.05 -17.38
CA ALA A 563 -2.91 -27.01 -17.42
C ALA A 563 -2.54 -28.37 -16.83
N GLU A 564 -1.32 -28.87 -17.10
CA GLU A 564 -0.80 -30.10 -16.48
C GLU A 564 -0.66 -29.96 -14.96
N LEU A 565 -0.13 -28.83 -14.48
CA LEU A 565 0.01 -28.54 -13.05
C LEU A 565 -1.33 -28.50 -12.32
N LYS A 566 -2.35 -27.87 -12.90
CA LYS A 566 -3.71 -27.86 -12.33
C LYS A 566 -4.35 -29.24 -12.30
N GLY A 567 -4.11 -30.06 -13.33
CA GLY A 567 -4.54 -31.45 -13.35
C GLY A 567 -3.90 -32.29 -12.23
N ALA A 568 -2.61 -32.06 -11.97
CA ALA A 568 -1.89 -32.73 -10.90
C ALA A 568 -2.38 -32.32 -9.49
N VAL A 569 -2.66 -31.04 -9.28
CA VAL A 569 -3.22 -30.53 -8.01
C VAL A 569 -4.60 -31.12 -7.73
N ALA A 570 -5.50 -31.12 -8.72
CA ALA A 570 -6.84 -31.69 -8.57
C ALA A 570 -6.81 -33.20 -8.27
N ALA A 571 -5.86 -33.94 -8.85
CA ALA A 571 -5.65 -35.35 -8.55
C ALA A 571 -5.17 -35.56 -7.10
N ARG A 572 -4.28 -34.68 -6.61
CA ARG A 572 -3.75 -34.73 -5.25
C ARG A 572 -4.80 -34.39 -4.20
N ASP A 573 -5.66 -33.41 -4.46
CA ASP A 573 -6.77 -33.04 -3.57
C ASP A 573 -7.81 -34.17 -3.47
N ALA A 574 -8.08 -34.87 -4.57
CA ALA A 574 -8.94 -36.05 -4.57
C ALA A 574 -8.34 -37.21 -3.76
N GLU A 575 -7.01 -37.36 -3.75
CA GLU A 575 -6.31 -38.34 -2.91
C GLU A 575 -6.38 -37.95 -1.42
N LEU A 576 -6.15 -36.68 -1.11
CA LEU A 576 -6.24 -36.11 0.24
C LEU A 576 -7.66 -36.25 0.83
N GLY A 577 -8.70 -36.10 0.00
CA GLY A 577 -10.08 -36.35 0.38
C GLY A 577 -10.33 -37.81 0.78
N LYS A 578 -9.73 -38.78 0.09
CA LYS A 578 -9.83 -40.21 0.44
C LYS A 578 -9.13 -40.51 1.76
N VAL A 579 -7.94 -39.95 1.97
CA VAL A 579 -7.17 -40.11 3.21
C VAL A 579 -7.93 -39.52 4.40
N ARG A 580 -8.56 -38.34 4.23
CA ARG A 580 -9.40 -37.73 5.28
C ARG A 580 -10.62 -38.58 5.61
N ALA A 581 -11.25 -39.21 4.62
CA ALA A 581 -12.37 -40.12 4.83
C ALA A 581 -11.95 -41.40 5.58
N GLU A 582 -10.80 -42.00 5.24
CA GLU A 582 -10.27 -43.18 5.94
C GLU A 582 -9.86 -42.88 7.39
N VAL A 583 -9.35 -41.67 7.67
CA VAL A 583 -9.01 -41.24 9.03
C VAL A 583 -10.28 -41.02 9.86
N ALA A 584 -11.34 -40.48 9.27
CA ALA A 584 -12.63 -40.30 9.93
C ALA A 584 -13.38 -41.61 10.20
N GLU A 585 -13.15 -42.67 9.40
CA GLU A 585 -13.73 -44.00 9.63
C GLU A 585 -12.99 -44.80 10.72
N ARG A 586 -11.75 -44.39 11.06
CA ARG A 586 -10.92 -45.01 12.10
C ARG A 586 -10.96 -44.30 13.46
N ALA A 587 -11.55 -43.11 13.53
CA ALA A 587 -11.82 -42.35 14.74
C ALA A 587 -13.25 -42.65 15.24
#